data_AF-A0ABC9PX88-F1
#
_entry.id   AF-A0ABC9PX88-F1
#
_cell.length_a   1.000
_cell.length_b   1.000
_cell.length_c   1.000
_cell.angle_alpha   90.00
_cell.angle_beta   90.00
_cell.angle_gamma   90.00
#
_symmetry.space_group_name_H-M   'P 1'
#
loop_
_entity.id
_entity.type
_entity.pdbx_description
1 polymer ?
#
loop_
_entity_poly.entity_id
_entity_poly.type
_entity_poly.pdbx_seq_one_letter_code
_entity_poly.pdbx_strand_id
1 'polypeptide(L)'
;MKLTLMKFFVGGFAVLLSYIVSVTLPWKEFGGIFATFPAVFLVSMFITGMQYGDKVAVHVSRGAVFGMTGVLVCILVTWMMLHMTHMWLISIIVGFLSWFISAVCIFEAVEFIAQKRLEKHSWKAGKSNSK
;
A
#
# COMPACT_ATOMS: atom_id res chain seq x y z
N MET A 1 -6.10 -10.08 -20.75
CA MET A 1 -6.07 -11.37 -20.01
C MET A 1 -4.66 -11.92 -19.82
N LYS A 2 -3.85 -12.10 -20.88
CA LYS A 2 -2.48 -12.65 -20.76
C LYS A 2 -1.58 -11.92 -19.75
N LEU A 3 -1.62 -10.59 -19.74
CA LEU A 3 -0.78 -9.78 -18.85
C LEU A 3 -1.16 -9.94 -17.37
N THR A 4 -2.46 -9.94 -17.06
CA THR A 4 -2.97 -10.10 -15.69
C THR A 4 -2.63 -11.47 -15.13
N LEU A 5 -2.74 -12.52 -15.96
CA LEU A 5 -2.31 -13.87 -15.59
C LEU A 5 -0.80 -13.93 -15.32
N MET A 6 0.02 -13.26 -16.13
CA MET A 6 1.46 -13.20 -15.89
C MET A 6 1.79 -12.53 -14.56
N LYS A 7 1.13 -11.40 -14.24
CA LYS A 7 1.28 -10.72 -12.94
C LYS A 7 0.89 -11.63 -11.78
N PHE A 8 -0.17 -12.41 -11.95
CA PHE A 8 -0.65 -13.36 -10.96
C PHE A 8 0.34 -14.52 -10.75
N PHE A 9 0.81 -15.17 -11.81
CA PHE A 9 1.74 -16.31 -11.69
C PHE A 9 3.13 -15.88 -11.20
N VAL A 10 3.71 -14.83 -11.78
CA VAL A 10 5.04 -14.34 -11.38
C VAL A 10 4.99 -13.76 -9.96
N GLY A 11 3.96 -12.98 -9.66
CA GLY A 11 3.74 -12.44 -8.31
C GLY A 11 3.48 -13.54 -7.29
N GLY A 12 2.60 -14.51 -7.61
CA GLY A 12 2.28 -15.64 -6.74
C GLY A 12 3.47 -16.56 -6.51
N PHE A 13 4.29 -16.82 -7.53
CA PHE A 13 5.54 -17.57 -7.38
C PHE A 13 6.54 -16.83 -6.50
N ALA A 14 6.68 -15.52 -6.64
CA ALA A 14 7.54 -14.71 -5.78
C ALA A 14 7.06 -14.71 -4.31
N VAL A 15 5.75 -14.73 -4.06
CA VAL A 15 5.18 -14.90 -2.70
C VAL A 15 5.44 -16.31 -2.17
N LEU A 16 5.32 -17.34 -3.00
CA LEU A 16 5.64 -18.71 -2.59
C LEU A 16 7.12 -18.84 -2.19
N LEU A 17 8.03 -18.25 -2.97
CA LEU A 17 9.45 -18.21 -2.65
C LEU A 17 9.72 -17.43 -1.36
N SER A 18 9.07 -16.28 -1.14
CA SER A 18 9.24 -15.52 0.10
C SER A 18 8.75 -16.32 1.32
N TYR A 19 7.69 -17.11 1.16
CA TYR A 19 7.21 -18.02 2.20
C TYR A 19 8.20 -19.16 2.49
N ILE A 20 8.80 -19.78 1.46
CA ILE A 20 9.82 -20.83 1.64
C ILE A 20 11.03 -20.26 2.41
N VAL A 21 11.49 -19.06 2.06
CA VAL A 21 12.58 -18.37 2.77
C VAL A 21 12.18 -18.07 4.21
N SER A 22 10.94 -17.61 4.44
CA SER A 22 10.38 -17.35 5.76
C SER A 22 10.39 -18.59 6.68
N VAL A 23 10.06 -19.78 6.15
CA VAL A 23 10.00 -21.03 6.93
C VAL A 23 11.39 -21.67 7.13
N THR A 24 12.33 -21.43 6.22
CA THR A 24 13.69 -22.01 6.28
C THR A 24 14.64 -21.21 7.17
N LEU A 25 14.37 -19.92 7.39
CA LEU A 25 15.17 -19.09 8.28
C LEU A 25 14.80 -19.33 9.76
N PRO A 26 15.80 -19.49 10.66
CA PRO A 26 15.56 -19.78 12.08
C PRO A 26 14.97 -18.59 12.87
N TRP A 27 14.98 -17.39 12.31
CA TRP A 27 14.50 -16.19 12.96
C TRP A 27 13.02 -15.90 12.63
N LYS A 28 12.13 -16.05 13.62
CA LYS A 28 10.68 -15.82 13.51
C LYS A 28 10.30 -14.44 12.97
N GLU A 29 11.06 -13.40 13.33
CA GLU A 29 10.81 -12.02 12.90
C GLU A 29 10.98 -11.85 11.37
N PHE A 30 11.92 -12.57 10.77
CA PHE A 30 12.10 -12.54 9.30
C PHE A 30 10.87 -13.10 8.60
N GLY A 31 10.17 -14.05 9.22
CA GLY A 31 8.97 -14.61 8.63
C GLY A 31 7.85 -13.60 8.42
N GLY A 32 7.68 -12.66 9.36
CA GLY A 32 6.74 -11.53 9.22
C GLY A 32 7.16 -10.53 8.15
N ILE A 33 8.45 -10.22 8.06
CA ILE A 33 9.00 -9.33 7.03
C ILE A 33 8.77 -9.92 5.63
N PHE A 34 9.09 -11.20 5.42
CA PHE A 34 8.88 -11.88 4.14
C PHE A 34 7.40 -12.12 3.82
N ALA A 35 6.53 -12.22 4.84
CA ALA A 35 5.08 -12.31 4.64
C ALA A 35 4.47 -11.01 4.09
N THR A 36 5.10 -9.86 4.35
CA THR A 36 4.66 -8.55 3.83
C THR A 36 5.42 -8.11 2.57
N PHE A 37 6.24 -8.99 1.99
CA PHE A 37 7.06 -8.68 0.83
C PHE A 37 6.19 -8.25 -0.38
N PRO A 38 6.44 -7.07 -0.98
CA PRO A 38 5.60 -6.51 -2.03
C PRO A 38 5.89 -7.10 -3.42
N ALA A 39 6.05 -8.42 -3.53
CA ALA A 39 6.38 -9.12 -4.77
C ALA A 39 5.47 -8.74 -5.95
N VAL A 40 4.17 -8.87 -5.75
CA VAL A 40 3.16 -8.60 -6.79
C VAL A 40 3.20 -7.15 -7.25
N PHE A 41 3.44 -6.22 -6.31
CA PHE A 41 3.59 -4.80 -6.61
C PHE A 41 4.83 -4.54 -7.47
N LEU A 42 5.99 -5.11 -7.12
CA LEU A 42 7.23 -4.93 -7.89
C LEU A 42 7.12 -5.47 -9.31
N VAL A 43 6.57 -6.68 -9.48
CA VAL A 43 6.31 -7.28 -10.79
C VAL A 43 5.35 -6.40 -11.59
N SER A 44 4.32 -5.88 -10.93
CA SER A 44 3.38 -4.96 -11.56
C SER A 44 4.04 -3.66 -12.02
N MET A 45 4.88 -3.06 -11.19
CA MET A 45 5.60 -1.82 -11.53
C MET A 45 6.58 -2.02 -12.66
N PHE A 46 7.31 -3.13 -12.69
CA PHE A 46 8.22 -3.47 -13.77
C PHE A 46 7.48 -3.54 -15.12
N ILE A 47 6.39 -4.29 -15.18
CA ILE A 47 5.56 -4.41 -16.39
C ILE A 47 4.94 -3.06 -16.76
N THR A 48 4.39 -2.34 -15.78
CA THR A 48 3.75 -1.04 -16.02
C THR A 48 4.74 -0.01 -16.54
N GLY A 49 5.96 0.04 -15.99
CA GLY A 49 7.01 0.92 -16.47
C GLY A 49 7.41 0.60 -17.92
N MET A 50 7.58 -0.68 -18.24
CA MET A 50 7.92 -1.11 -19.61
C MET A 50 6.82 -0.79 -20.64
N GLN A 51 5.55 -0.95 -20.27
CA GLN A 51 4.44 -0.84 -21.23
C GLN A 51 3.83 0.55 -21.33
N TYR A 52 3.76 1.27 -20.20
CA TYR A 52 3.01 2.52 -20.10
C TYR A 52 3.89 3.71 -19.66
N GLY A 53 5.18 3.45 -19.39
CA GLY A 53 6.16 4.46 -19.03
C GLY A 53 5.99 5.03 -17.61
N ASP A 54 6.89 5.95 -17.27
CA ASP A 54 7.08 6.44 -15.90
C ASP A 54 5.85 7.15 -15.32
N LYS A 55 5.11 7.91 -16.13
CA LYS A 55 3.94 8.67 -15.65
C LYS A 55 2.87 7.76 -15.06
N VAL A 56 2.57 6.67 -15.74
CA VAL A 56 1.58 5.68 -15.29
C VAL A 56 2.12 4.89 -14.12
N ALA A 57 3.42 4.52 -14.16
CA ALA A 57 4.09 3.84 -13.05
C ALA A 57 4.04 4.67 -11.76
N VAL A 58 4.34 5.97 -11.83
CA VAL A 58 4.25 6.89 -10.68
C VAL A 58 2.82 6.94 -10.13
N HIS A 59 1.81 7.05 -10.99
CA HIS A 59 0.41 7.07 -10.54
C HIS A 59 0.02 5.78 -9.81
N VAL A 60 0.37 4.62 -10.36
CA VAL A 60 0.12 3.31 -9.74
C VAL A 60 0.87 3.18 -8.40
N SER A 61 2.14 3.60 -8.36
CA SER A 61 2.93 3.58 -7.12
C SER A 61 2.31 4.47 -6.03
N ARG A 62 1.73 5.61 -6.40
CA ARG A 62 1.06 6.51 -5.45
C ARG A 62 -0.15 5.84 -4.81
N GLY A 63 -0.96 5.13 -5.61
CA GLY A 63 -2.07 4.32 -5.09
C GLY A 63 -1.60 3.23 -4.12
N ALA A 64 -0.49 2.56 -4.46
CA ALA A 64 0.10 1.53 -3.59
C ALA A 64 0.61 2.10 -2.25
N VAL A 65 1.17 3.32 -2.23
CA VAL A 65 1.57 3.97 -0.97
C VAL A 65 0.39 4.09 -0.01
N PHE A 66 -0.76 4.58 -0.47
CA PHE A 66 -1.96 4.71 0.37
C PHE A 66 -2.45 3.35 0.88
N GLY A 67 -2.48 2.35 0.01
CA GLY A 67 -2.84 0.97 0.37
C GLY A 67 -1.92 0.38 1.43
N MET A 68 -0.60 0.53 1.26
CA MET A 68 0.42 0.00 2.20
C MET A 68 0.42 0.75 3.53
N THR A 69 0.14 2.06 3.55
CA THR A 69 -0.05 2.80 4.80
C THR A 69 -1.28 2.31 5.57
N GLY A 70 -2.37 1.97 4.87
CA GLY A 70 -3.50 1.32 5.51
C GLY A 70 -3.13 -0.05 6.09
N VAL A 71 -2.26 -0.82 5.41
CA VAL A 71 -1.81 -2.14 5.91
C VAL A 71 -1.07 -1.98 7.24
N LEU A 72 -0.27 -0.92 7.40
CA LEU A 72 0.35 -0.61 8.69
C LEU A 72 -0.72 -0.39 9.79
N VAL A 73 -1.76 0.38 9.50
CA VAL A 73 -2.87 0.60 10.45
C VAL A 73 -3.55 -0.73 10.79
N CYS A 74 -3.80 -1.57 9.80
CA CYS A 74 -4.37 -2.90 9.99
C CYS A 74 -3.54 -3.77 10.92
N ILE A 75 -2.22 -3.82 10.73
CA ILE A 75 -1.31 -4.59 11.58
C ILE A 75 -1.36 -4.06 13.01
N LEU A 76 -1.32 -2.75 13.21
CA LEU A 76 -1.37 -2.14 14.54
C LEU A 76 -2.69 -2.41 15.26
N VAL A 77 -3.82 -2.26 14.57
CA VAL A 77 -5.16 -2.52 15.10
C VAL A 77 -5.33 -4.00 15.42
N THR A 78 -4.91 -4.89 14.52
CA THR A 78 -4.96 -6.34 14.73
C THR A 78 -4.12 -6.74 15.94
N TRP A 79 -2.90 -6.21 16.04
CA TRP A 79 -1.99 -6.49 17.16
C TRP A 79 -2.57 -6.02 18.49
N MET A 80 -3.11 -4.80 18.54
CA MET A 80 -3.75 -4.24 19.73
C MET A 80 -4.99 -5.05 20.14
N MET A 81 -5.86 -5.38 19.19
CA MET A 81 -7.07 -6.17 19.45
C MET A 81 -6.73 -7.58 19.93
N LEU A 82 -5.69 -8.20 19.37
CA LEU A 82 -5.24 -9.52 19.77
C LEU A 82 -4.68 -9.51 21.20
N HIS A 83 -3.97 -8.43 21.57
CA HIS A 83 -3.45 -8.24 22.91
C HIS A 83 -4.55 -7.99 23.96
N MET A 84 -5.63 -7.29 23.60
CA MET A 84 -6.70 -6.93 24.55
C MET A 84 -7.80 -7.99 24.67
N THR A 85 -8.22 -8.60 23.56
CA THR A 85 -9.39 -9.48 23.51
C THR A 85 -9.02 -10.96 23.55
N HIS A 86 -7.77 -11.31 23.19
CA HIS A 86 -7.32 -12.68 22.94
C HIS A 86 -8.15 -13.44 21.88
N MET A 87 -9.04 -12.77 21.15
CA MET A 87 -9.89 -13.35 20.12
C MET A 87 -9.32 -13.07 18.73
N TRP A 88 -8.62 -14.07 18.17
CA TRP A 88 -7.90 -13.91 16.91
C TRP A 88 -8.81 -13.58 15.71
N LEU A 89 -9.97 -14.23 15.60
CA LEU A 89 -10.92 -14.01 14.50
C LEU A 89 -11.47 -12.57 14.47
N ILE A 90 -11.90 -12.06 15.62
CA ILE A 90 -12.43 -10.68 15.73
C ILE A 90 -11.32 -9.67 15.39
N SER A 91 -10.11 -9.92 15.87
CA SER A 91 -8.95 -9.07 15.60
C SER A 91 -8.66 -8.96 14.10
N ILE A 92 -8.76 -10.07 13.36
CA ILE A 92 -8.58 -10.07 11.89
C ILE A 92 -9.69 -9.28 11.19
N ILE A 93 -10.95 -9.47 11.59
CA ILE A 93 -12.10 -8.77 10.96
C ILE A 93 -11.99 -7.26 11.18
N VAL A 94 -11.71 -6.84 12.42
CA VAL A 94 -11.55 -5.42 12.77
C VAL A 94 -10.33 -4.83 12.07
N GLY A 95 -9.20 -5.56 12.03
CA GLY A 95 -8.01 -5.18 11.30
C GLY A 95 -8.30 -4.93 9.81
N PHE A 96 -8.98 -5.87 9.15
CA PHE A 96 -9.34 -5.75 7.74
C PHE A 96 -10.27 -4.55 7.46
N LEU A 97 -11.27 -4.31 8.30
CA LEU A 97 -12.12 -3.13 8.17
C LEU A 97 -11.32 -1.84 8.35
N SER A 98 -10.42 -1.81 9.33
CA SER A 98 -9.56 -0.66 9.60
C SER A 98 -8.59 -0.37 8.45
N TRP A 99 -8.07 -1.39 7.76
CA TRP A 99 -7.24 -1.25 6.56
C TRP A 99 -7.96 -0.41 5.50
N PHE A 100 -9.18 -0.83 5.15
CA PHE A 100 -9.92 -0.23 4.06
C PHE A 100 -10.34 1.21 4.41
N ILE A 101 -10.89 1.42 5.60
CA ILE A 101 -11.31 2.74 6.08
C ILE A 101 -10.10 3.69 6.11
N SER A 102 -8.98 3.27 6.70
CA SER A 102 -7.80 4.11 6.80
C SER A 102 -7.18 4.43 5.44
N ALA A 103 -7.11 3.47 4.51
CA ALA A 103 -6.61 3.71 3.17
C ALA A 103 -7.43 4.78 2.43
N VAL A 104 -8.77 4.72 2.54
CA VAL A 104 -9.68 5.72 1.96
C VAL A 104 -9.52 7.07 2.66
N CYS A 105 -9.52 7.12 3.99
CA CYS A 105 -9.34 8.37 4.73
C CYS A 105 -8.00 9.06 4.43
N ILE A 106 -6.91 8.30 4.33
CA ILE A 106 -5.59 8.84 4.00
C ILE A 106 -5.60 9.41 2.58
N PHE A 107 -6.19 8.69 1.62
CA PHE A 107 -6.32 9.15 0.25
C PHE A 107 -7.09 10.47 0.17
N GLU A 108 -8.28 10.53 0.77
CA GLU A 108 -9.10 11.75 0.80
C GLU A 108 -8.40 12.91 1.50
N ALA A 109 -7.73 12.66 2.64
CA ALA A 109 -7.00 13.70 3.37
C ALA A 109 -5.87 14.29 2.52
N VAL A 110 -5.12 13.46 1.80
CA VAL A 110 -4.04 13.90 0.93
C VAL A 110 -4.56 14.69 -0.27
N GLU A 111 -5.65 14.24 -0.89
CA GLU A 111 -6.28 14.99 -2.00
C GLU A 111 -6.82 16.34 -1.53
N PHE A 112 -7.46 16.39 -0.36
CA PHE A 112 -7.97 17.62 0.23
C PHE A 112 -6.84 18.63 0.53
N ILE A 113 -5.71 18.17 1.09
CA ILE A 113 -4.54 19.00 1.34
C ILE A 113 -3.93 19.51 0.02
N ALA A 114 -3.88 18.67 -1.01
CA ALA A 114 -3.37 19.04 -2.32
C ALA A 114 -4.22 20.15 -2.97
N GLN A 115 -5.55 20.03 -2.90
CA GLN A 115 -6.47 21.07 -3.41
C GLN A 115 -6.27 22.40 -2.68
N LYS A 116 -6.25 22.40 -1.34
CA LYS A 116 -6.00 23.62 -0.56
C LYS A 116 -4.64 24.27 -0.86
N ARG A 117 -3.62 23.46 -1.14
CA ARG A 117 -2.30 23.98 -1.51
C ARG A 117 -2.35 24.70 -2.86
N LEU A 118 -3.07 24.17 -3.84
CA LEU A 118 -3.24 24.79 -5.15
C LEU A 118 -3.97 26.13 -5.06
N GLU A 119 -5.08 26.20 -4.32
CA GLU A 119 -5.82 27.45 -4.08
C GLU A 119 -4.92 28.54 -3.47
N LYS A 120 -4.10 28.17 -2.47
CA LYS A 120 -3.18 29.09 -1.80
C LYS A 120 -2.08 29.62 -2.73
N HIS A 121 -1.58 28.80 -3.66
CA HIS A 121 -0.58 29.23 -4.65
C HIS A 121 -1.18 30.15 -5.72
N SER A 122 -2.38 29.84 -6.23
CA SER A 122 -3.10 30.70 -7.18
C SER A 122 -3.41 32.08 -6.59
N TRP A 123 -3.82 32.14 -5.31
CA TRP A 123 -4.03 33.40 -4.59
C TRP A 123 -2.76 34.25 -4.48
N LYS A 124 -1.61 33.63 -4.17
CA LYS A 124 -0.32 34.34 -4.09
C LYS A 124 0.17 34.83 -5.45
N ALA A 125 0.00 34.05 -6.51
CA ALA A 125 0.38 34.43 -7.87
C ALA A 125 -0.47 35.61 -8.38
N GLY A 126 -1.79 35.58 -8.14
CA GLY A 126 -2.69 36.68 -8.50
C GLY A 126 -2.36 37.99 -7.76
N LYS A 127 -1.97 37.91 -6.49
CA LYS A 127 -1.56 39.09 -5.70
C LYS A 127 -0.21 39.68 -6.15
N SER A 128 0.67 38.88 -6.76
CA SER A 128 1.96 39.33 -7.28
C SER A 128 1.85 40.01 -8.64
N ASN A 129 0.84 39.67 -9.45
CA ASN A 129 0.65 40.22 -10.80
C ASN A 129 -0.23 41.50 -10.82
N SER A 130 -0.67 41.96 -9.64
CA SER A 130 -1.50 43.17 -9.46
C SER A 130 -0.74 44.34 -8.83
N LYS A 131 0.59 44.24 -8.71
CA LYS A 131 1.51 45.33 -8.36
C LYS A 131 2.34 45.70 -9.57
#